data_AF-A0A9R1CV33-F1
#
_entry.id   AF-A0A9R1CV33-F1
#
_cell.length_a   1.000
_cell.length_b   1.000
_cell.length_c   1.000
_cell.angle_alpha   90.00
_cell.angle_beta   90.00
_cell.angle_gamma   90.00
#
_symmetry.space_group_name_H-M   'P 1'
#
loop_
_entity.id
_entity.type
_entity.pdbx_description
1 polymer ?
#
loop_
_entity_poly.entity_id
_entity_poly.type
_entity_poly.pdbx_seq_one_letter_code
_entity_poly.pdbx_strand_id
1 'polypeptide(L)'
;MPKTDRERVVLSLLAEVGEPLPPVLIYRILRVRGATFGRRSVMRYCSELGERGELQKIDPEAMEDGELRRIDTSEKGYWMITDAGRERLSE
;
A
#
# COMPACT_ATOMS: atom_id res chain seq x y z
N MET A 1 -10.17 -14.19 -9.18
CA MET A 1 -9.21 -13.06 -9.20
C MET A 1 -7.81 -13.58 -8.91
N PRO A 2 -6.94 -13.67 -9.93
CA PRO A 2 -5.48 -13.84 -9.83
C PRO A 2 -4.80 -12.95 -8.78
N LYS A 3 -3.59 -13.32 -8.34
CA LYS A 3 -2.81 -12.52 -7.38
C LYS A 3 -2.48 -11.13 -7.96
N THR A 4 -2.08 -11.07 -9.22
CA THR A 4 -1.75 -9.84 -9.95
C THR A 4 -2.89 -8.84 -9.93
N ASP A 5 -4.13 -9.29 -10.17
CA ASP A 5 -5.31 -8.42 -10.11
C ASP A 5 -5.57 -7.88 -8.69
N ARG A 6 -5.35 -8.71 -7.66
CA ARG A 6 -5.51 -8.27 -6.26
C ARG A 6 -4.46 -7.24 -5.86
N GLU A 7 -3.24 -7.40 -6.34
CA GLU A 7 -2.17 -6.43 -6.17
C GLU A 7 -2.50 -5.11 -6.88
N ARG A 8 -3.00 -5.16 -8.12
CA ARG A 8 -3.49 -3.97 -8.83
C ARG A 8 -4.60 -3.27 -8.05
N VAL A 9 -5.54 -4.00 -7.44
CA VAL A 9 -6.57 -3.41 -6.57
C VAL A 9 -5.96 -2.67 -5.36
N VAL A 10 -4.89 -3.19 -4.75
CA VAL A 10 -4.17 -2.50 -3.66
C VAL A 10 -3.47 -1.23 -4.18
N LEU A 11 -2.76 -1.34 -5.30
CA LEU A 11 -2.09 -0.20 -5.93
C LEU A 11 -3.09 0.89 -6.33
N SER A 12 -4.21 0.53 -6.97
CA SER A 12 -5.25 1.48 -7.38
C SER A 12 -5.81 2.25 -6.19
N LEU A 13 -6.05 1.58 -5.05
CA LEU A 13 -6.49 2.26 -3.83
C LEU A 13 -5.45 3.28 -3.35
N LEU A 14 -4.18 2.89 -3.27
CA LEU A 14 -3.12 3.79 -2.79
C LEU A 14 -2.82 4.93 -3.78
N ALA A 15 -3.00 4.69 -5.08
CA ALA A 15 -2.95 5.71 -6.13
C ALA A 15 -4.05 6.75 -5.99
N GLU A 16 -5.28 6.30 -5.71
CA GLU A 16 -6.47 7.14 -5.51
C GLU A 16 -6.34 7.98 -4.23
N VAL A 17 -5.89 7.39 -3.14
CA VAL A 17 -5.75 8.09 -1.85
C VAL A 17 -4.59 9.08 -1.87
N GLY A 18 -3.48 8.73 -2.53
CA GLY A 18 -2.32 9.61 -2.67
C GLY A 18 -1.47 9.79 -1.41
N GLU A 19 -2.00 9.44 -0.23
CA GLU A 19 -1.34 9.60 1.08
C GLU A 19 -0.98 8.27 1.76
N PRO A 20 -0.05 8.27 2.74
CA PRO A 20 0.32 7.06 3.48
C PRO A 20 -0.87 6.46 4.25
N LEU A 21 -1.10 5.16 4.10
CA LEU A 21 -2.15 4.44 4.83
C LEU A 21 -1.63 3.30 5.70
N PRO A 22 -2.19 3.13 6.92
CA PRO A 22 -1.94 1.92 7.71
C PRO A 22 -2.43 0.67 6.96
N PRO A 23 -1.68 -0.46 7.00
CA PRO A 23 -2.07 -1.70 6.33
C PRO A 23 -3.47 -2.22 6.71
N VAL A 24 -3.89 -1.97 7.96
CA VAL A 24 -5.21 -2.36 8.43
C VAL A 24 -6.33 -1.53 7.79
N LEU A 25 -6.06 -0.26 7.49
CA LEU A 25 -7.00 0.66 6.86
C LEU A 25 -7.17 0.33 5.37
N ILE A 26 -6.08 0.01 4.67
CA ILE A 26 -6.09 -0.52 3.30
C ILE A 26 -7.03 -1.73 3.22
N TYR A 27 -6.85 -2.72 4.10
CA TYR A 27 -7.73 -3.89 4.15
C TYR A 27 -9.20 -3.52 4.39
N ARG A 28 -9.48 -2.63 5.35
CA ARG A 28 -10.86 -2.23 5.69
C ARG A 28 -11.55 -1.52 4.53
N ILE A 29 -10.87 -0.59 3.87
CA ILE A 29 -11.40 0.13 2.71
C ILE A 29 -11.70 -0.86 1.58
N LEU A 30 -10.74 -1.73 1.24
CA LEU A 30 -10.94 -2.75 0.21
C LEU A 30 -12.12 -3.67 0.55
N ARG A 31 -12.28 -4.06 1.82
CA ARG A 31 -13.39 -4.90 2.26
C ARG A 31 -14.74 -4.20 2.10
N VAL A 32 -14.83 -2.92 2.44
CA VAL A 32 -16.04 -2.10 2.21
C VAL A 32 -16.35 -1.99 0.72
N ARG A 33 -15.31 -1.89 -0.13
CA ARG A 33 -15.42 -1.87 -1.60
C ARG A 33 -15.66 -3.26 -2.24
N GLY A 34 -15.97 -4.28 -1.45
CA GLY A 34 -16.35 -5.60 -1.94
C GLY A 34 -15.19 -6.57 -2.19
N ALA A 35 -13.96 -6.25 -1.81
CA ALA A 35 -12.84 -7.18 -1.92
C ALA A 35 -13.09 -8.46 -1.11
N THR A 36 -12.82 -9.62 -1.72
CA THR A 36 -13.06 -10.94 -1.13
C THR A 36 -11.82 -11.57 -0.49
N PHE A 37 -10.63 -11.00 -0.70
CA PHE A 37 -9.38 -11.49 -0.11
C PHE A 37 -9.16 -10.95 1.31
N GLY A 38 -8.57 -11.80 2.16
CA GLY A 38 -8.44 -11.53 3.59
C GLY A 38 -7.29 -10.56 3.96
N ARG A 39 -7.34 -10.06 5.20
CA ARG A 39 -6.35 -9.13 5.77
C ARG A 39 -4.90 -9.58 5.61
N ARG A 40 -4.60 -10.85 5.86
CA ARG A 40 -3.24 -11.41 5.70
C ARG A 40 -2.75 -11.31 4.26
N SER A 41 -3.64 -11.41 3.28
CA SER A 41 -3.27 -11.23 1.88
C SER A 41 -2.94 -9.78 1.58
N VAL A 42 -3.72 -8.81 2.07
CA VAL A 42 -3.39 -7.37 1.92
C VAL A 42 -2.03 -7.05 2.51
N MET A 43 -1.76 -7.51 3.73
CA MET A 43 -0.46 -7.30 4.39
C MET A 43 0.70 -7.87 3.56
N ARG A 44 0.56 -9.10 3.08
CA ARG A 44 1.56 -9.75 2.22
C ARG A 44 1.74 -8.99 0.91
N TYR A 45 0.66 -8.58 0.25
CA TYR A 45 0.75 -7.81 -1.00
C TYR A 45 1.48 -6.49 -0.76
N CYS A 46 1.18 -5.75 0.31
CA CYS A 46 1.91 -4.50 0.59
C CYS A 46 3.41 -4.73 0.78
N SER A 47 3.80 -5.81 1.47
CA SER A 47 5.23 -6.20 1.61
C SER A 47 5.86 -6.51 0.27
N GLU A 48 5.25 -7.42 -0.51
CA GLU A 48 5.77 -7.85 -1.81
C GLU A 48 5.84 -6.69 -2.82
N LEU A 49 4.88 -5.75 -2.78
CA LEU A 49 4.88 -4.54 -3.58
C LEU A 49 5.98 -3.56 -3.12
N GLY A 50 6.20 -3.46 -1.81
CA GLY A 50 7.28 -2.65 -1.23
C GLY A 50 8.68 -3.19 -1.57
N GLU A 51 8.86 -4.50 -1.53
CA GLU A 51 10.09 -5.19 -1.95
C GLU A 51 10.43 -4.92 -3.43
N ARG A 52 9.40 -4.71 -4.26
CA ARG A 52 9.56 -4.32 -5.68
C ARG A 52 9.68 -2.82 -5.91
N GLY A 53 9.62 -1.99 -4.86
CA GLY A 53 9.68 -0.53 -4.96
C GLY A 53 8.41 0.13 -5.51
N GLU A 54 7.32 -0.62 -5.67
CA GLU A 54 6.03 -0.12 -6.15
C GLU A 54 5.25 0.59 -5.03
N LEU A 55 5.56 0.24 -3.78
CA LEU A 55 5.14 0.96 -2.59
C LEU A 55 6.37 1.39 -1.79
N GLN A 56 6.23 2.47 -1.03
CA GLN A 56 7.21 2.92 -0.05
C GLN A 56 6.58 2.94 1.34
N LYS A 57 7.41 2.73 2.36
CA LYS A 57 6.96 2.76 3.75
C LYS A 57 7.32 4.08 4.40
N ILE A 58 6.35 4.69 5.06
CA ILE A 58 6.46 5.99 5.69
C ILE A 58 6.34 5.84 7.20
N ASP A 59 7.21 6.54 7.91
CA ASP A 59 7.22 6.65 9.38
C ASP A 59 6.01 7.45 9.86
N PRO A 60 5.09 6.84 10.62
CA PRO A 60 3.93 7.55 11.15
C PRO A 60 4.27 8.56 12.24
N GLU A 61 5.39 8.42 12.95
CA GLU A 61 5.81 9.39 13.98
C GLU A 61 6.28 10.69 13.31
N ALA A 62 7.07 10.59 12.24
CA ALA A 62 7.48 11.75 11.43
C ALA A 62 6.29 12.52 10.82
N MET A 63 5.16 11.85 10.59
CA MET A 63 3.94 12.49 10.08
C MET A 63 3.31 13.44 11.11
N GLU A 64 3.54 13.25 12.41
CA GLU A 64 3.09 14.20 13.45
C GLU A 64 3.78 15.56 13.31
N ASP A 65 5.01 15.56 12.78
CA ASP A 65 5.79 16.76 12.45
C ASP A 65 5.53 17.28 11.03
N GLY A 66 4.61 16.64 10.28
CA GLY A 66 4.30 17.00 8.89
C GLY A 66 5.33 16.50 7.87
N GLU A 67 6.17 15.53 8.23
CA GLU A 67 7.21 14.98 7.37
C GLU A 67 6.83 13.62 6.76
N LEU A 68 7.14 13.43 5.48
CA LEU A 68 7.06 12.12 4.82
C LEU A 68 8.44 11.44 4.83
N ARG A 69 8.80 10.86 5.99
CA ARG A 69 10.06 10.14 6.13
C ARG A 69 9.93 8.69 5.68
N ARG A 70 10.73 8.31 4.68
CA ARG A 70 10.85 6.92 4.22
C ARG A 70 11.60 6.09 5.25
N ILE A 71 11.11 4.87 5.48
CA ILE A 71 11.73 3.85 6.35
C ILE A 71 11.84 2.52 5.61
N ASP A 72 12.60 1.58 6.17
CA ASP A 72 12.77 0.27 5.55
C ASP A 72 11.44 -0.51 5.52
N THR A 73 11.26 -1.35 4.50
CA THR A 73 10.01 -2.10 4.31
C THR A 73 9.76 -3.13 5.42
N SER A 74 10.81 -3.58 6.11
CA SER A 74 10.76 -4.48 7.27
C SER A 74 10.28 -3.79 8.55
N GLU A 75 10.38 -2.46 8.65
CA GLU A 75 9.96 -1.68 9.82
C GLU A 75 8.44 -1.53 9.90
N LYS A 76 7.89 -1.05 11.02
CA LYS A 76 6.45 -0.76 11.12
C LYS A 76 6.19 0.64 10.57
N GLY A 77 5.19 0.76 9.69
CA GLY A 77 4.85 2.05 9.10
C GLY A 77 3.63 1.97 8.18
N TYR A 78 3.38 3.07 7.50
CA TYR A 78 2.26 3.23 6.57
C TYR A 78 2.74 3.06 5.13
N TRP A 79 1.87 2.58 4.25
CA TRP A 79 2.21 2.38 2.85
C TRP A 79 1.70 3.52 2.00
N MET A 80 2.56 4.00 1.11
CA MET A 80 2.25 5.01 0.11
C MET A 80 2.69 4.46 -1.26
N ILE A 81 1.95 4.80 -2.31
CA ILE A 81 2.35 4.42 -3.67
C ILE A 81 3.57 5.23 -4.13
N THR A 82 4.46 4.60 -4.91
CA THR A 82 5.57 5.28 -5.59
C THR A 82 5.22 5.57 -7.05
N ASP A 83 6.08 6.30 -7.76
CA ASP A 83 5.92 6.50 -9.20
C ASP A 83 5.96 5.17 -9.97
N ALA A 84 6.87 4.26 -9.61
CA ALA A 84 6.91 2.91 -10.18
C ALA A 84 5.60 2.12 -9.96
N GLY A 85 4.97 2.29 -8.80
CA GLY A 85 3.64 1.72 -8.53
C GLY A 85 2.54 2.31 -9.41
N ARG A 86 2.63 3.61 -9.74
CA ARG A 86 1.69 4.29 -10.66
C ARG A 86 1.91 3.84 -12.12
N GLU A 87 3.16 3.70 -12.55
CA GLU A 87 3.50 3.19 -13.88
C GLU A 87 2.93 1.79 -14.11
N ARG A 88 3.05 0.88 -13.13
CA ARG A 88 2.48 -0.48 -13.19
C ARG A 88 0.96 -0.51 -13.39
N LEU A 89 0.22 0.54 -12.97
CA LEU A 89 -1.22 0.63 -13.20
C LEU A 89 -1.58 1.03 -14.64
N SER A 90 -0.63 1.60 -15.37
CA SER A 90 -0.79 2.07 -16.75
C SER A 90 -0.46 1.01 -17.80
N GLU A 91 0.22 -0.06 -17.38
CA GLU A 91 0.40 -1.32 -18.14
C GLU A 91 -0.88 -2.16 -18.18
#